data_AF-A0A9P7U5G9-F1
#
_entry.id   AF-A0A9P7U5G9-F1
#
_cell.length_a   1.000
_cell.length_b   1.000
_cell.length_c   1.000
_cell.angle_alpha   90.00
_cell.angle_beta   90.00
_cell.angle_gamma   90.00
#
_symmetry.space_group_name_H-M   'P 1'
#
loop_
_entity.id
_entity.type
_entity.pdbx_description
1 polymer ?
#
loop_
_entity_poly.entity_id
_entity_poly.type
_entity_poly.pdbx_seq_one_letter_code
_entity_poly.pdbx_strand_id
1 'polypeptide(L)'
;MRKNFWVDFGVHVVHNMMFLSWGGHHIEQDKMVRFEIPRSRLIEQAEQAIESVHGRGVLHGDVRWENVLFIPETSDVMVIDFERAGLLDKSRSAGQDAGVSKTPRMTIEQLRRYERDLVVRAVQERLRT
;
A
#
# COMPACT_ATOMS: atom_id res chain seq x y z
N MET A 1 38.65 -16.72 28.36
CA MET A 1 38.68 -15.53 27.46
C MET A 1 37.54 -15.65 26.47
N ARG A 2 36.59 -14.72 26.49
CA ARG A 2 35.39 -14.75 25.63
C ARG A 2 35.70 -13.92 24.38
N LYS A 3 35.92 -14.58 23.25
CA LYS A 3 36.18 -13.90 21.97
C LYS A 3 34.85 -13.50 21.35
N ASN A 4 34.69 -12.22 21.05
CA ASN A 4 33.55 -11.73 20.29
C ASN A 4 33.85 -11.94 18.80
N PHE A 5 32.99 -12.67 18.11
CA PHE A 5 33.03 -12.83 16.67
C PHE A 5 32.00 -11.89 16.07
N TRP A 6 32.44 -11.04 15.15
CA TRP A 6 31.55 -10.23 14.32
C TRP A 6 31.44 -10.92 12.97
N VAL A 7 30.22 -11.30 12.59
CA VAL A 7 29.91 -11.83 11.26
C VAL A 7 29.29 -10.67 10.48
N ASP A 8 30.05 -10.12 9.54
CA ASP A 8 29.54 -9.14 8.59
C ASP A 8 28.73 -9.89 7.53
N PHE A 9 27.41 -9.83 7.65
CA PHE A 9 26.53 -10.20 6.55
C PHE A 9 26.53 -8.97 5.65
N GLY A 10 27.21 -9.03 4.50
CA GLY A 10 27.28 -7.93 3.53
C GLY A 10 25.89 -7.56 3.00
N VAL A 11 25.13 -6.80 3.80
CA VAL A 11 23.82 -6.28 3.45
C VAL A 11 24.05 -5.19 2.42
N HIS A 12 23.97 -5.55 1.15
CA HIS A 12 23.86 -4.59 0.07
C HIS A 12 22.49 -3.92 0.16
N VAL A 13 22.43 -2.78 0.86
CA VAL A 13 21.24 -1.91 0.83
C VAL A 13 21.15 -1.34 -0.58
N VAL A 14 20.34 -1.98 -1.42
CA VAL A 14 20.03 -1.45 -2.75
C VAL A 14 19.08 -0.27 -2.54
N HIS A 15 19.61 0.94 -2.66
CA HIS A 15 18.82 2.16 -2.56
C HIS A 15 18.07 2.37 -3.89
N ASN A 16 16.84 1.86 -3.97
CA ASN A 16 15.96 2.13 -5.11
C ASN A 16 15.38 3.53 -4.99
N MET A 17 15.89 4.47 -5.80
CA MET A 17 15.36 5.83 -5.88
C MET A 17 14.53 5.99 -7.15
N MET A 18 13.26 6.39 -7.00
CA MET A 18 12.38 6.70 -8.12
C MET A 18 12.04 8.20 -8.12
N PHE A 19 12.21 8.85 -9.27
CA PHE A 19 11.76 10.22 -9.47
C PHE A 19 10.39 10.23 -10.13
N LEU A 20 9.42 10.86 -9.47
CA LEU A 20 8.06 11.05 -9.98
C LEU A 20 7.84 12.54 -10.22
N SER A 21 7.08 12.90 -11.26
CA SER A 21 6.87 14.29 -11.68
C SER A 21 6.23 15.15 -10.59
N TRP A 22 5.29 14.58 -9.84
CA TRP A 22 4.70 15.08 -8.59
C TRP A 22 3.61 14.07 -8.16
N GLY A 23 3.48 13.76 -6.87
CA GLY A 23 2.66 12.64 -6.38
C GLY A 23 1.42 13.02 -5.55
N GLY A 24 1.23 14.29 -5.23
CA GLY A 24 0.20 14.73 -4.29
C GLY A 24 0.72 15.11 -2.90
N HIS A 25 -0.22 15.33 -1.99
CA HIS A 25 0.01 15.60 -0.58
C HIS A 25 -0.41 14.40 0.26
N HIS A 26 0.29 14.15 1.37
CA HIS A 26 -0.23 13.24 2.38
C HIS A 26 -1.58 13.73 2.90
N ILE A 27 -2.45 12.76 3.23
CA ILE A 27 -3.74 13.02 3.86
C ILE A 27 -3.48 13.55 5.27
N GLU A 28 -3.70 14.84 5.46
CA GLU A 28 -3.61 15.54 6.74
C GLU A 28 -4.90 16.32 6.95
N GLN A 29 -5.45 16.30 8.17
CA GLN A 29 -6.76 16.88 8.46
C GLN A 29 -6.83 18.37 8.08
N ASP A 30 -5.82 19.17 8.44
CA ASP A 30 -5.77 20.60 8.12
C ASP A 30 -5.78 20.87 6.61
N LYS A 31 -5.08 20.03 5.83
CA LYS A 31 -5.07 20.11 4.37
C LYS A 31 -6.43 19.74 3.79
N MET A 32 -7.07 18.69 4.29
CA MET A 32 -8.37 18.25 3.79
C MET A 32 -9.47 19.28 4.09
N VAL A 33 -9.41 19.94 5.26
CA VAL A 33 -10.29 21.08 5.58
C VAL A 33 -10.04 22.24 4.62
N ARG A 34 -8.77 22.59 4.37
CA ARG A 34 -8.41 23.67 3.42
C ARG A 34 -8.89 23.39 2.00
N PHE A 35 -8.86 22.14 1.56
CA PHE A 35 -9.35 21.73 0.24
C PHE A 35 -10.87 21.46 0.21
N GLU A 36 -11.57 21.67 1.33
CA GLU A 36 -13.03 21.45 1.46
C GLU A 36 -13.47 20.02 1.07
N ILE A 37 -12.60 19.03 1.28
CA ILE A 37 -12.87 17.65 0.90
C ILE A 37 -13.53 16.91 2.07
N PRO A 38 -14.75 16.38 1.89
CA PRO A 38 -15.39 15.61 2.93
C PRO A 38 -14.68 14.26 3.10
N ARG A 39 -14.59 13.80 4.36
CA ARG A 39 -13.93 12.55 4.72
C ARG A 39 -14.49 11.34 3.97
N SER A 40 -15.80 11.33 3.72
CA SER A 40 -16.48 10.27 2.96
C SER A 40 -15.95 10.15 1.53
N ARG A 41 -15.66 11.28 0.88
CA ARG A 41 -15.11 11.30 -0.48
C ARG A 41 -13.69 10.76 -0.54
N LEU A 42 -12.85 11.09 0.46
CA LEU A 42 -11.49 10.54 0.54
C LEU A 42 -11.50 9.02 0.69
N ILE A 43 -12.40 8.50 1.52
CA ILE A 43 -12.56 7.06 1.71
C ILE A 43 -13.01 6.40 0.41
N GLU A 44 -14.04 6.96 -0.25
CA GLU A 44 -14.53 6.44 -1.53
C GLU A 44 -13.43 6.41 -2.61
N GLN A 45 -12.64 7.48 -2.73
CA GLN A 45 -11.56 7.55 -3.70
C GLN A 45 -10.41 6.60 -3.38
N ALA A 46 -10.08 6.42 -2.10
CA ALA A 46 -9.08 5.46 -1.68
C ALA A 46 -9.52 4.01 -1.98
N GLU A 47 -10.81 3.69 -1.78
CA GLU A 47 -11.39 2.41 -2.18
C GLU A 47 -11.31 2.22 -3.69
N GLN A 48 -11.74 3.21 -4.48
CA GLN A 48 -11.68 3.15 -5.95
C GLN A 48 -10.24 3.01 -6.48
N ALA A 49 -9.26 3.64 -5.84
CA ALA A 49 -7.86 3.51 -6.21
C ALA A 49 -7.34 2.08 -5.98
N ILE A 50 -7.63 1.48 -4.82
CA ILE A 50 -7.26 0.09 -4.54
C ILE A 50 -8.02 -0.90 -5.43
N GLU A 51 -9.30 -0.68 -5.68
CA GLU A 51 -10.08 -1.50 -6.63
C GLU A 51 -9.51 -1.41 -8.04
N SER A 52 -9.00 -0.25 -8.45
CA SER A 52 -8.32 -0.07 -9.74
C SER A 52 -6.99 -0.82 -9.82
N VAL A 53 -6.27 -0.95 -8.70
CA VAL A 53 -5.06 -1.80 -8.58
C VAL A 53 -5.46 -3.27 -8.69
N HIS A 54 -6.50 -3.69 -7.96
CA HIS A 54 -7.02 -5.06 -8.00
C HIS A 54 -7.55 -5.46 -9.38
N GLY A 55 -8.22 -4.53 -10.07
CA GLY A 55 -8.73 -4.71 -11.44
C GLY A 55 -7.63 -5.02 -12.45
N ARG A 56 -6.41 -4.53 -12.20
CA ARG A 56 -5.20 -4.84 -12.98
C ARG A 56 -4.53 -6.16 -12.58
N GLY A 57 -5.11 -6.90 -11.64
CA GLY A 57 -4.55 -8.15 -11.14
C GLY A 57 -3.36 -7.92 -10.21
N VAL A 58 -3.31 -6.79 -9.51
CA VAL A 58 -2.25 -6.48 -8.55
C VAL A 58 -2.87 -6.42 -7.15
N LEU A 59 -2.21 -6.98 -6.15
CA LEU A 59 -2.43 -6.66 -4.74
C LEU A 59 -1.30 -5.74 -4.30
N HIS A 60 -1.62 -4.69 -3.53
CA HIS A 60 -0.64 -3.69 -3.14
C HIS A 60 0.39 -4.23 -2.14
N GLY A 61 -0.05 -5.06 -1.19
CA GLY A 61 0.78 -5.72 -0.18
C GLY A 61 1.21 -4.84 1.00
N ASP A 62 1.22 -3.51 0.83
CA ASP A 62 1.58 -2.53 1.86
C ASP A 62 0.62 -1.33 1.95
N VAL A 63 -0.66 -1.61 2.14
CA VAL A 63 -1.69 -0.56 2.26
C VAL A 63 -1.58 0.10 3.64
N ARG A 64 -1.09 1.35 3.66
CA ARG A 64 -0.98 2.21 4.84
C ARG A 64 -1.16 3.68 4.43
N TRP A 65 -1.52 4.56 5.36
CA TRP A 65 -1.89 5.94 5.03
C TRP A 65 -0.71 6.75 4.46
N GLU A 66 0.52 6.40 4.81
CA GLU A 66 1.74 7.01 4.25
C GLU A 66 1.86 6.77 2.74
N ASN A 67 1.30 5.65 2.28
CA ASN A 67 1.31 5.22 0.88
C ASN A 67 0.07 5.70 0.11
N VAL A 68 -0.75 6.57 0.73
CA VAL A 68 -1.94 7.16 0.14
C VAL A 68 -1.76 8.68 0.07
N LEU A 69 -1.77 9.20 -1.14
CA LEU A 69 -1.61 10.63 -1.44
C LEU A 69 -2.90 11.20 -1.99
N PHE A 70 -3.19 12.45 -1.67
CA PHE A 70 -4.28 13.23 -2.21
C PHE A 70 -3.76 14.23 -3.25
N ILE A 71 -4.42 14.32 -4.38
CA ILE A 71 -4.11 15.21 -5.49
C ILE A 71 -5.19 16.31 -5.51
N PRO A 72 -4.92 17.54 -5.02
CA PRO A 72 -5.93 18.61 -5.00
C PRO A 72 -6.43 19.02 -6.37
N GLU A 73 -5.58 18.97 -7.41
CA GLU A 73 -5.86 19.45 -8.77
C GLU A 73 -6.96 18.64 -9.46
N THR A 74 -6.95 17.32 -9.26
CA THR A 74 -8.02 16.42 -9.75
C THR A 74 -9.00 16.06 -8.64
N SER A 75 -8.70 16.49 -7.40
CA SER A 75 -9.41 16.10 -6.19
C SER A 75 -9.51 14.58 -6.03
N ASP A 76 -8.44 13.83 -6.34
CA ASP A 76 -8.40 12.36 -6.30
C ASP A 76 -7.36 11.81 -5.32
N VAL A 77 -7.42 10.49 -5.10
CA VAL A 77 -6.46 9.75 -4.28
C VAL A 77 -5.57 8.88 -5.15
N MET A 78 -4.26 8.92 -4.89
CA MET A 78 -3.23 8.09 -5.50
C MET A 78 -2.64 7.14 -4.45
N VAL A 79 -2.50 5.87 -4.81
CA VAL A 79 -1.77 4.88 -4.00
C VAL A 79 -0.37 4.71 -4.59
N ILE A 80 0.65 4.79 -3.74
CA ILE A 80 2.06 4.71 -4.09
C ILE A 80 2.75 3.56 -3.35
N ASP A 81 3.99 3.27 -3.74
CA ASP A 81 4.87 2.29 -3.08
C ASP A 81 4.43 0.82 -3.23
N PHE A 82 4.66 0.29 -4.43
CA PHE A 82 4.35 -1.09 -4.82
C PHE A 82 5.48 -2.08 -4.50
N GLU A 83 6.40 -1.77 -3.58
CA GLU A 83 7.57 -2.64 -3.31
C GLU A 83 7.16 -4.04 -2.83
N ARG A 84 6.04 -4.15 -2.11
CA ARG A 84 5.48 -5.40 -1.56
C ARG A 84 4.35 -5.96 -2.43
N ALA A 85 4.13 -5.40 -3.62
CA ALA A 85 3.00 -5.75 -4.45
C ALA A 85 3.11 -7.16 -5.03
N GLY A 86 1.98 -7.85 -5.08
CA GLY A 86 1.85 -9.20 -5.63
C GLY A 86 1.02 -9.20 -6.90
N LEU A 87 1.51 -9.87 -7.95
CA LEU A 87 0.70 -10.13 -9.14
C LEU A 87 -0.23 -11.32 -8.88
N LEU A 88 -1.53 -11.07 -9.01
CA LEU A 88 -2.58 -12.09 -9.09
C LEU A 88 -2.52 -12.71 -10.47
N ASP A 89 -1.60 -13.65 -10.64
CA ASP A 89 -1.40 -14.35 -11.90
C ASP A 89 -2.70 -15.02 -12.34
N LYS A 90 -3.18 -14.72 -13.56
CA LYS A 90 -4.26 -15.49 -14.18
C LYS A 90 -3.75 -16.87 -14.66
N SER A 91 -2.46 -17.19 -14.50
CA SER A 91 -1.84 -18.39 -15.07
C SER A 91 -0.82 -19.14 -14.20
N ARG A 92 -0.77 -18.96 -12.87
CA ARG A 92 0.10 -19.81 -12.02
C ARG A 92 -0.51 -21.17 -11.71
N SER A 93 -0.54 -22.03 -12.73
CA SER A 93 -0.20 -23.43 -12.53
C SER A 93 1.28 -23.55 -12.13
N ALA A 94 1.51 -24.21 -11.00
CA ALA A 94 2.78 -24.80 -10.51
C ALA A 94 3.87 -23.87 -9.91
N GLY A 95 4.07 -24.05 -8.59
CA GLY A 95 5.38 -24.34 -7.98
C GLY A 95 6.38 -23.19 -7.72
N GLN A 96 6.77 -23.07 -6.44
CA GLN A 96 8.03 -22.48 -5.93
C GLN A 96 8.14 -20.94 -6.14
N ASP A 97 8.24 -20.05 -5.15
CA ASP A 97 8.61 -20.11 -3.75
C ASP A 97 7.76 -19.10 -2.98
N ALA A 98 7.10 -19.56 -1.92
CA ALA A 98 6.63 -18.68 -0.86
C ALA A 98 6.90 -19.42 0.45
N GLY A 99 7.82 -18.86 1.24
CA GLY A 99 8.06 -19.29 2.61
C GLY A 99 6.72 -19.52 3.30
N VAL A 100 6.65 -20.65 4.01
CA VAL A 100 5.45 -21.14 4.68
C VAL A 100 4.98 -20.12 5.72
N SER A 101 4.14 -19.18 5.31
CA SER A 101 3.35 -18.37 6.23
C SER A 101 2.16 -19.20 6.67
N LYS A 102 2.07 -19.48 7.98
CA LYS A 102 1.00 -20.25 8.64
C LYS A 102 -0.31 -19.47 8.74
N THR A 103 -0.68 -18.72 7.70
CA THR A 103 -2.00 -18.08 7.61
C THR A 103 -2.91 -18.97 6.76
N PRO A 104 -4.19 -19.18 7.13
CA PRO A 104 -5.12 -19.87 6.25
C PRO A 104 -5.09 -19.19 4.88
N ARG A 105 -4.89 -19.98 3.81
CA ARG A 105 -4.85 -19.49 2.43
C ARG A 105 -6.15 -18.74 2.15
N MET A 106 -6.12 -17.42 2.26
CA MET A 106 -7.22 -16.56 1.84
C MET A 106 -7.40 -16.69 0.33
N THR A 107 -8.64 -16.71 -0.13
CA THR A 107 -8.96 -16.60 -1.56
C THR A 107 -8.55 -15.22 -2.07
N ILE A 108 -8.40 -15.07 -3.39
CA ILE A 108 -8.09 -13.78 -4.02
C ILE A 108 -9.13 -12.72 -3.64
N GLU A 109 -10.41 -13.11 -3.59
CA GLU A 109 -11.49 -12.20 -3.19
C GLU A 109 -11.38 -11.76 -1.73
N GLN A 110 -10.99 -12.67 -0.84
CA GLN A 110 -10.74 -12.35 0.57
C GLN A 110 -9.56 -11.40 0.75
N LEU A 111 -8.48 -11.58 -0.01
CA LEU A 111 -7.32 -10.68 0.00
C LEU A 111 -7.68 -9.29 -0.51
N ARG A 112 -8.45 -9.20 -1.60
CA ARG A 112 -8.96 -7.92 -2.13
C ARG A 112 -9.82 -7.19 -1.11
N ARG A 113 -10.76 -7.90 -0.48
CA ARG A 113 -11.61 -7.35 0.57
C ARG A 113 -10.77 -6.84 1.75
N TYR A 114 -9.76 -7.61 2.16
CA TYR A 114 -8.86 -7.24 3.23
C TYR A 114 -8.08 -5.94 2.93
N GLU A 115 -7.50 -5.81 1.73
CA GLU A 115 -6.79 -4.58 1.34
C GLU A 115 -7.73 -3.37 1.25
N ARG A 116 -8.96 -3.57 0.77
CA ARG A 116 -9.98 -2.52 0.77
C ARG A 116 -10.31 -2.08 2.20
N ASP A 117 -10.53 -3.01 3.12
CA ASP A 117 -10.79 -2.67 4.52
C ASP A 117 -9.60 -1.96 5.19
N LEU A 118 -8.37 -2.33 4.82
CA LEU A 118 -7.16 -1.67 5.30
C LEU A 118 -7.08 -0.22 4.82
N VAL A 119 -7.35 0.07 3.54
CA VAL A 119 -7.25 1.45 3.03
C VAL A 119 -8.28 2.36 3.71
N VAL A 120 -9.49 1.87 3.92
CA VAL A 120 -10.55 2.61 4.62
C VAL A 120 -10.11 2.93 6.05
N ARG A 121 -9.59 1.95 6.78
CA ARG A 121 -9.10 2.13 8.15
C ARG A 121 -7.95 3.12 8.20
N ALA A 122 -6.97 2.99 7.30
CA ALA A 122 -5.81 3.86 7.23
C ALA A 122 -6.22 5.33 7.05
N VAL A 123 -7.13 5.62 6.12
CA VAL A 123 -7.65 6.98 5.90
C VAL A 123 -8.46 7.47 7.12
N GLN A 124 -9.28 6.61 7.72
CA GLN A 124 -10.09 6.96 8.89
C GLN A 124 -9.25 7.28 10.14
N GLU A 125 -8.23 6.47 10.43
CA GLU A 125 -7.33 6.67 11.57
C GLU A 125 -6.56 7.98 11.44
N ARG A 126 -6.06 8.27 10.23
CA ARG A 126 -5.30 9.49 9.98
C ARG A 126 -6.14 10.77 10.12
N LEU A 127 -7.43 10.69 9.82
CA LEU A 127 -8.39 11.80 9.96
C LEU A 127 -9.00 11.91 11.37
N ARG A 128 -8.61 11.07 12.33
CA ARG A 128 -9.01 11.20 13.74
C ARG A 128 -8.00 11.96 14.59
N THR A 129 -6.78 12.17 14.08
CA THR A 129 -5.66 12.83 14.75
C THR A 129 -5.40 14.19 14.14
#